data_AF-A0A1Y4RT09-F1
#
_entry.id   AF-A0A1Y4RT09-F1
#
_cell.length_a   1.000
_cell.length_b   1.000
_cell.length_c   1.000
_cell.angle_alpha   90.00
_cell.angle_beta   90.00
_cell.angle_gamma   90.00
#
_symmetry.space_group_name_H-M   'P 1'
#
loop_
_entity.id
_entity.type
_entity.pdbx_description
1 polymer ?
#
loop_
_entity_poly.entity_id
_entity_poly.type
_entity_poly.pdbx_seq_one_letter_code
_entity_poly.pdbx_strand_id
1 'polypeptide(L)'
;MSARRKIAPSKMPLCQGMRYAMGCEGRYTRMKKKTTLFAVILIAGLAAGCGQTQQEPDLSAAEETEQIQEDGVQDGETVPEGQGGDETPAEGFSFTDVADREFYFSSGAGGWYTVLYIHEDGSFDGHFQDSNLGDTGENYPNGTLYCSDFTGQFTEPEKVDDMTYRFQIESIDYLRKGEEEIRYGVLYCYGDAYGLEGAEDLYLYLPGSEIAGLPEGYRSWVGYYDLESTEETELPFYGLYNEKAEAGFSSSTPVKEPSLAPVWARQIEREVSAAQAEADRLEEELQNAAAQADMNEISGQIYAVWDNALNTIWEILKENKDEESMETLTEEERYWIRRKEETVQEAGAEVEGGSLYSLVVSSKAADLTRKRVYELAAEAGAPMDTQLIYDGRYFDESIYLYWVGEITDASLLTYCEILIRNVTDTSFDFTVNELAAETDEGPEILSGTARIQDNGKAAVYEGEEFTLTFHFESAPEVFPKYFTVEGWDKLEGKTYMNNNIPGHESG
;
A
#
# COMPACT_ATOMS: atom_id res chain seq x y z
N MET A 1 30.90 46.60 24.74
CA MET A 1 29.47 46.99 24.83
C MET A 1 28.79 46.53 23.56
N SER A 2 27.57 46.00 23.47
CA SER A 2 26.68 45.29 24.42
C SER A 2 25.46 44.77 23.62
N ALA A 3 24.86 43.59 23.85
CA ALA A 3 25.24 42.42 24.64
C ALA A 3 24.39 41.19 24.18
N ARG A 4 24.80 39.95 24.51
CA ARG A 4 24.02 38.73 24.22
C ARG A 4 22.70 38.71 25.01
N ARG A 5 21.56 38.41 24.37
CA ARG A 5 20.35 37.91 25.05
C ARG A 5 20.33 36.38 24.98
N LYS A 6 20.56 35.73 26.12
CA LYS A 6 20.12 34.34 26.31
C LYS A 6 18.61 34.36 26.57
N ILE A 7 17.88 33.49 25.89
CA ILE A 7 16.51 33.13 26.29
C ILE A 7 16.65 31.93 27.23
N ALA A 8 15.91 31.94 28.34
CA ALA A 8 15.87 30.83 29.31
C ALA A 8 14.49 30.16 29.23
N PRO A 9 14.40 28.83 29.36
CA PRO A 9 13.12 28.12 29.31
C PRO A 9 12.28 28.40 30.55
N SER A 10 10.97 28.61 30.37
CA SER A 10 10.01 28.85 31.43
C SER A 10 9.51 27.54 32.06
N LYS A 11 9.67 27.39 33.38
CA LYS A 11 9.02 26.32 34.15
C LYS A 11 7.57 26.68 34.49
N MET A 12 6.62 25.80 34.19
CA MET A 12 5.34 25.64 34.89
C MET A 12 4.67 24.30 34.50
N PRO A 13 3.68 23.77 35.25
CA PRO A 13 3.99 22.83 36.34
C PRO A 13 3.39 21.43 36.17
N LEU A 14 3.86 20.50 37.02
CA LEU A 14 3.31 19.15 37.19
C LEU A 14 1.80 19.17 37.53
N CYS A 15 1.02 18.36 36.79
CA CYS A 15 -0.28 17.84 37.24
C CYS A 15 -0.18 16.30 37.31
N GLN A 16 -0.64 15.73 38.42
CA GLN A 16 -0.54 14.29 38.67
C GLN A 16 -1.68 13.52 37.99
N GLY A 17 -1.31 12.38 37.39
CA GLY A 17 -1.97 11.11 37.65
C GLY A 17 -3.36 10.86 37.03
N MET A 18 -3.37 10.11 35.94
CA MET A 18 -4.38 9.07 35.72
C MET A 18 -3.73 7.87 35.04
N ARG A 19 -3.74 6.72 35.73
CA ARG A 19 -3.38 5.43 35.13
C ARG A 19 -4.50 5.03 34.18
N TYR A 20 -4.16 4.61 32.97
CA TYR A 20 -5.04 3.79 32.14
C TYR A 20 -4.32 2.48 31.83
N ALA A 21 -5.01 1.37 32.07
CA ALA A 21 -4.48 0.04 31.80
C ALA A 21 -4.40 -0.21 30.30
N MET A 22 -3.36 -0.92 29.87
CA MET A 22 -3.35 -1.56 28.55
C MET A 22 -4.48 -2.59 28.49
N GLY A 23 -5.33 -2.45 27.47
CA GLY A 23 -6.60 -3.20 27.40
C GLY A 23 -7.50 -2.70 26.28
N CYS A 24 -6.94 -2.44 25.10
CA CYS A 24 -7.69 -2.07 23.90
C CYS A 24 -7.42 -3.07 22.77
N GLU A 25 -8.17 -4.18 22.78
CA GLU A 25 -8.58 -4.79 21.52
C GLU A 25 -9.26 -3.69 20.69
N GLY A 26 -8.65 -3.31 19.57
CA GLY A 26 -9.21 -2.36 18.62
C GLY A 26 -10.44 -2.93 17.92
N ARG A 27 -11.58 -2.96 18.62
CA ARG A 27 -12.89 -3.19 18.01
C ARG A 27 -13.18 -2.06 17.03
N TYR A 28 -12.80 -2.27 15.77
CA TYR A 28 -13.23 -1.45 14.65
C TYR A 28 -14.76 -1.33 14.69
N THR A 29 -15.26 -0.16 15.09
CA THR A 29 -16.67 0.19 14.98
C THR A 29 -16.99 0.36 13.51
N ARG A 30 -17.28 -0.77 12.86
CA ARG A 30 -17.76 -0.93 11.49
C ARG A 30 -18.85 0.09 11.20
N MET A 31 -18.47 1.25 10.64
CA MET A 31 -19.42 2.18 10.08
C MET A 31 -20.20 1.43 9.01
N LYS A 32 -21.50 1.25 9.23
CA LYS A 32 -22.39 0.66 8.23
C LYS A 32 -22.50 1.66 7.08
N LYS A 33 -21.57 1.61 6.11
CA LYS A 33 -21.73 2.23 4.78
C LYS A 33 -23.12 1.79 4.29
N LYS A 34 -24.04 2.74 4.16
CA LYS A 34 -25.39 2.45 3.67
C LYS A 34 -25.31 2.20 2.17
N THR A 35 -25.17 0.94 1.80
CA THR A 35 -25.20 0.47 0.41
C THR A 35 -26.38 1.09 -0.31
N THR A 36 -26.12 2.00 -1.25
CA THR A 36 -27.14 2.59 -2.12
C THR A 36 -26.63 2.52 -3.54
N LEU A 37 -27.19 1.57 -4.28
CA LEU A 37 -26.95 1.26 -5.68
C LEU A 37 -27.26 2.48 -6.57
N PHE A 38 -26.32 2.88 -7.43
CA PHE A 38 -26.60 3.77 -8.57
C PHE A 38 -26.29 3.09 -9.89
N ALA A 39 -27.19 2.20 -10.30
CA ALA A 39 -27.35 1.91 -11.73
C ALA A 39 -28.00 3.14 -12.39
N VAL A 40 -27.44 3.62 -13.51
CA VAL A 40 -28.00 4.73 -14.29
C VAL A 40 -29.26 4.24 -15.03
N ILE A 41 -30.40 4.22 -14.31
CA ILE A 41 -31.69 3.81 -14.86
C ILE A 41 -32.49 5.05 -15.27
N LEU A 42 -32.59 5.24 -16.59
CA LEU A 42 -33.59 6.08 -17.24
C LEU A 42 -35.01 5.52 -16.97
N ILE A 43 -35.86 6.23 -16.22
CA ILE A 43 -37.34 6.16 -16.29
C ILE A 43 -37.99 7.31 -15.49
N ALA A 44 -39.17 7.75 -15.92
CA ALA A 44 -39.87 8.93 -15.40
C ALA A 44 -41.08 8.61 -14.49
N GLY A 45 -41.33 9.47 -13.50
CA GLY A 45 -42.71 9.89 -13.16
C GLY A 45 -43.38 9.42 -11.84
N LEU A 46 -43.58 10.40 -10.94
CA LEU A 46 -44.75 10.61 -10.05
C LEU A 46 -45.00 9.73 -8.78
N ALA A 47 -44.75 10.39 -7.64
CA ALA A 47 -45.73 10.74 -6.57
C ALA A 47 -46.11 9.77 -5.40
N ALA A 48 -45.86 10.31 -4.19
CA ALA A 48 -46.63 10.24 -2.94
C ALA A 48 -46.55 9.01 -1.98
N GLY A 49 -46.27 9.27 -0.70
CA GLY A 49 -46.50 8.35 0.43
C GLY A 49 -45.71 8.70 1.71
N CYS A 50 -46.38 8.99 2.83
CA CYS A 50 -45.76 9.34 4.13
C CYS A 50 -45.63 8.12 5.08
N GLY A 51 -44.75 8.16 6.10
CA GLY A 51 -44.82 7.18 7.22
C GLY A 51 -43.75 7.29 8.32
N GLN A 52 -44.16 7.58 9.55
CA GLN A 52 -43.34 7.80 10.77
C GLN A 52 -43.72 6.81 11.90
N THR A 53 -42.93 6.42 12.91
CA THR A 53 -41.48 6.44 13.28
C THR A 53 -41.34 5.51 14.53
N GLN A 54 -40.14 5.32 15.12
CA GLN A 54 -39.87 4.75 16.47
C GLN A 54 -39.84 3.18 16.53
N GLN A 55 -39.14 2.50 17.46
CA GLN A 55 -38.44 2.91 18.70
C GLN A 55 -37.38 1.85 19.12
N GLU A 56 -36.34 2.22 19.87
CA GLU A 56 -35.56 1.28 20.73
C GLU A 56 -36.31 1.01 22.05
N PRO A 57 -35.94 -0.04 22.83
CA PRO A 57 -35.10 0.21 24.02
C PRO A 57 -34.14 -0.94 24.46
N ASP A 58 -32.88 -0.58 24.70
CA ASP A 58 -32.21 -0.48 26.02
C ASP A 58 -32.23 -1.60 27.11
N LEU A 59 -31.03 -1.75 27.72
CA LEU A 59 -30.67 -2.07 29.12
C LEU A 59 -30.55 -3.49 29.76
N SER A 60 -29.56 -3.55 30.67
CA SER A 60 -29.17 -4.53 31.71
C SER A 60 -28.48 -5.84 31.24
N ALA A 61 -27.27 -6.24 31.66
CA ALA A 61 -26.46 -6.13 32.91
C ALA A 61 -26.70 -7.22 33.96
N ALA A 62 -25.67 -8.04 34.22
CA ALA A 62 -25.48 -8.87 35.42
C ALA A 62 -23.98 -9.26 35.57
N GLU A 63 -23.54 -9.51 36.80
CA GLU A 63 -22.12 -9.57 37.22
C GLU A 63 -21.50 -10.99 37.31
N GLU A 64 -20.17 -11.01 37.35
CA GLU A 64 -19.22 -11.91 38.04
C GLU A 64 -19.63 -13.33 38.51
N THR A 65 -18.69 -14.29 38.32
CA THR A 65 -18.14 -15.05 39.48
C THR A 65 -16.76 -15.65 39.16
N GLU A 66 -15.77 -15.44 40.04
CA GLU A 66 -14.51 -16.21 40.09
C GLU A 66 -14.69 -17.59 40.74
N GLN A 67 -13.82 -18.56 40.43
CA GLN A 67 -13.26 -19.51 41.41
C GLN A 67 -11.83 -19.93 41.02
N ILE A 68 -11.01 -20.27 42.03
CA ILE A 68 -9.55 -20.48 41.97
C ILE A 68 -9.22 -21.92 42.48
N GLN A 69 -7.97 -22.38 42.23
CA GLN A 69 -7.16 -23.41 42.93
C GLN A 69 -6.96 -24.75 42.18
N GLU A 70 -5.72 -25.05 41.74
CA GLU A 70 -4.62 -25.81 42.43
C GLU A 70 -4.69 -27.32 42.10
N ASP A 71 -3.62 -28.14 42.04
CA ASP A 71 -2.16 -27.96 42.14
C ASP A 71 -1.47 -29.14 41.40
N GLY A 72 -0.14 -29.16 41.16
CA GLY A 72 0.48 -30.35 40.54
C GLY A 72 1.97 -30.34 40.16
N VAL A 73 2.88 -30.23 41.13
CA VAL A 73 4.35 -30.32 40.98
C VAL A 73 4.84 -31.79 40.80
N GLN A 74 5.92 -32.04 40.01
CA GLN A 74 7.23 -32.61 40.49
C GLN A 74 8.27 -32.95 39.38
N ASP A 75 9.55 -32.90 39.76
CA ASP A 75 10.81 -32.92 38.98
C ASP A 75 11.24 -34.26 38.33
N GLY A 76 12.30 -34.18 37.48
CA GLY A 76 13.13 -35.34 37.09
C GLY A 76 14.35 -35.01 36.21
N GLU A 77 15.53 -34.79 36.81
CA GLU A 77 16.83 -34.64 36.10
C GLU A 77 17.26 -35.86 35.28
N THR A 78 18.09 -35.67 34.24
CA THR A 78 19.33 -36.48 34.07
C THR A 78 20.31 -35.85 33.07
N VAL A 79 21.61 -35.90 33.41
CA VAL A 79 22.77 -35.47 32.59
C VAL A 79 23.54 -36.71 32.11
N PRO A 80 24.22 -36.64 30.95
CA PRO A 80 25.60 -37.11 30.92
C PRO A 80 26.58 -36.17 30.18
N GLU A 81 27.79 -36.01 30.74
CA GLU A 81 28.91 -35.26 30.15
C GLU A 81 29.61 -36.05 29.02
N GLY A 82 30.28 -35.35 28.08
CA GLY A 82 31.32 -36.00 27.28
C GLY A 82 31.89 -35.25 26.07
N GLN A 83 33.03 -34.57 26.26
CA GLN A 83 34.08 -34.27 25.26
C GLN A 83 33.83 -33.17 24.20
N GLY A 84 34.63 -32.09 24.33
CA GLY A 84 35.79 -31.99 23.44
C GLY A 84 35.75 -30.95 22.32
N GLY A 85 35.87 -29.68 22.70
CA GLY A 85 36.57 -28.61 21.96
C GLY A 85 36.45 -28.57 20.44
N ASP A 86 35.58 -27.68 19.98
CA ASP A 86 35.96 -26.75 18.91
C ASP A 86 35.69 -25.34 19.47
N GLU A 87 36.70 -24.45 19.43
CA GLU A 87 36.46 -23.02 19.63
C GLU A 87 35.96 -22.47 18.31
N THR A 88 34.67 -22.69 18.02
CA THR A 88 33.96 -21.89 17.02
C THR A 88 34.21 -20.42 17.38
N PRO A 89 34.72 -19.59 16.47
CA PRO A 89 34.78 -18.16 16.72
C PRO A 89 33.36 -17.71 17.07
N ALA A 90 33.18 -17.02 18.19
CA ALA A 90 31.88 -16.44 18.51
C ALA A 90 31.54 -15.46 17.37
N GLU A 91 30.53 -15.79 16.59
CA GLU A 91 30.05 -14.94 15.49
C GLU A 91 29.66 -13.59 16.11
N GLY A 92 30.40 -12.55 15.70
CA GLY A 92 30.06 -11.18 16.04
C GLY A 92 28.96 -10.68 15.11
N PHE A 93 28.29 -9.61 15.53
CA PHE A 93 27.26 -8.97 14.70
C PHE A 93 27.78 -8.62 13.30
N SER A 94 26.94 -8.85 12.31
CA SER A 94 27.06 -8.48 10.91
C SER A 94 25.73 -7.91 10.42
N PHE A 95 25.73 -7.14 9.33
CA PHE A 95 24.47 -6.57 8.82
C PHE A 95 23.46 -7.64 8.33
N THR A 96 23.90 -8.87 8.04
CA THR A 96 23.03 -10.03 7.80
C THR A 96 22.09 -10.32 8.98
N ASP A 97 22.48 -10.04 10.23
CA ASP A 97 21.67 -10.28 11.43
C ASP A 97 20.45 -9.35 11.56
N VAL A 98 20.37 -8.33 10.70
CA VAL A 98 19.32 -7.29 10.68
C VAL A 98 18.76 -7.04 9.26
N ALA A 99 19.15 -7.84 8.26
CA ALA A 99 18.68 -7.70 6.89
C ALA A 99 17.18 -8.02 6.71
N ASP A 100 16.58 -8.74 7.66
CA ASP A 100 15.15 -9.03 7.75
C ASP A 100 14.35 -7.95 8.51
N ARG A 101 14.95 -6.77 8.78
CA ARG A 101 14.39 -5.76 9.69
C ARG A 101 14.17 -4.40 9.06
N GLU A 102 13.15 -3.73 9.57
CA GLU A 102 13.03 -2.28 9.50
C GLU A 102 13.54 -1.67 10.81
N PHE A 103 14.20 -0.52 10.73
CA PHE A 103 14.51 0.35 11.87
C PHE A 103 13.63 1.59 11.79
N TYR A 104 12.80 1.80 12.81
CA TYR A 104 11.78 2.85 12.80
C TYR A 104 12.07 3.90 13.88
N PHE A 105 11.98 5.17 13.49
CA PHE A 105 12.16 6.35 14.35
C PHE A 105 10.94 7.28 14.22
N SER A 106 10.21 7.45 15.31
CA SER A 106 9.10 8.41 15.42
C SER A 106 8.84 8.74 16.89
N SER A 107 8.07 9.79 17.18
CA SER A 107 7.52 10.02 18.53
C SER A 107 6.25 9.20 18.83
N GLY A 108 5.77 8.35 17.91
CA GLY A 108 4.45 7.70 18.01
C GLY A 108 3.25 8.67 18.01
N ALA A 109 3.51 9.97 17.79
CA ALA A 109 2.54 11.05 17.79
C ALA A 109 3.07 12.20 16.91
N GLY A 110 2.17 12.82 16.13
CA GLY A 110 2.57 13.62 14.96
C GLY A 110 2.70 12.71 13.72
N GLY A 111 2.33 13.21 12.55
CA GLY A 111 2.27 12.43 11.31
C GLY A 111 3.63 12.24 10.64
N TRP A 112 4.66 11.89 11.42
CA TRP A 112 6.04 11.78 10.95
C TRP A 112 6.72 10.48 11.38
N TYR A 113 7.66 10.02 10.56
CA TYR A 113 8.56 8.93 10.86
C TYR A 113 9.78 8.94 9.93
N THR A 114 10.85 8.31 10.36
CA THR A 114 11.93 7.80 9.50
C THR A 114 11.97 6.29 9.60
N VAL A 115 12.00 5.60 8.46
CA VAL A 115 12.25 4.16 8.36
C VAL A 115 13.55 3.93 7.59
N LEU A 116 14.32 2.95 8.05
CA LEU A 116 15.63 2.56 7.53
C LEU A 116 15.68 1.03 7.38
N TYR A 117 16.18 0.57 6.23
CA TYR A 117 16.45 -0.84 5.92
C TYR A 117 17.95 -0.99 5.71
N ILE A 118 18.56 -2.01 6.30
CA ILE A 118 20.00 -2.26 6.25
C ILE A 118 20.22 -3.60 5.54
N HIS A 119 21.01 -3.61 4.48
CA HIS A 119 21.26 -4.79 3.65
C HIS A 119 22.48 -5.57 4.14
N GLU A 120 22.63 -6.83 3.73
CA GLU A 120 23.69 -7.74 4.21
C GLU A 120 25.11 -7.20 4.00
N ASP A 121 25.33 -6.36 2.98
CA ASP A 121 26.62 -5.74 2.64
C ASP A 121 26.86 -4.38 3.33
N GLY A 122 25.96 -3.98 4.24
CA GLY A 122 26.02 -2.70 4.94
C GLY A 122 25.59 -1.50 4.10
N SER A 123 25.17 -1.71 2.84
CA SER A 123 24.38 -0.69 2.14
C SER A 123 23.03 -0.53 2.84
N PHE A 124 22.42 0.63 2.72
CA PHE A 124 21.14 0.92 3.36
C PHE A 124 20.29 1.85 2.53
N ASP A 125 18.99 1.84 2.79
CA ASP A 125 18.05 2.80 2.23
C ASP A 125 16.93 3.12 3.21
N GLY A 126 16.16 4.17 2.92
CA GLY A 126 15.06 4.54 3.78
C GLY A 126 14.22 5.70 3.28
N HIS A 127 13.21 6.01 4.09
CA HIS A 127 12.26 7.09 3.85
C HIS A 127 12.02 7.87 5.14
N PHE A 128 12.04 9.20 5.05
CA PHE A 128 11.53 10.11 6.07
C PHE A 128 10.31 10.85 5.52
N GLN A 129 9.28 11.04 6.35
CA GLN A 129 8.21 11.99 6.11
C GLN A 129 7.77 12.70 7.40
N ASP A 130 7.27 13.94 7.27
CA ASP A 130 6.48 14.69 8.26
C ASP A 130 5.32 15.41 7.57
N SER A 131 4.10 14.91 7.82
CA SER A 131 2.84 15.42 7.25
C SER A 131 2.29 16.58 8.08
N ASN A 132 2.73 17.80 7.80
CA ASN A 132 2.23 19.02 8.44
C ASN A 132 1.03 19.60 7.69
N LEU A 133 -0.13 18.93 7.79
CA LEU A 133 -1.38 19.33 7.13
C LEU A 133 -1.95 20.69 7.59
N GLY A 134 -1.38 21.31 8.63
CA GLY A 134 -1.76 22.64 9.09
C GLY A 134 -0.95 23.78 8.43
N ASP A 135 0.22 23.48 7.86
CA ASP A 135 1.04 24.45 7.14
C ASP A 135 0.54 24.54 5.68
N THR A 136 -0.10 25.65 5.33
CA THR A 136 -0.88 25.79 4.09
C THR A 136 -0.64 27.13 3.41
N GLY A 137 -0.78 27.15 2.09
CA GLY A 137 -0.60 28.35 1.27
C GLY A 137 -1.64 28.45 0.15
N GLU A 138 -1.67 29.60 -0.54
CA GLU A 138 -2.67 29.90 -1.59
C GLU A 138 -2.71 28.84 -2.70
N ASN A 139 -1.56 28.25 -3.04
CA ASN A 139 -1.43 27.20 -4.05
C ASN A 139 -1.33 25.78 -3.47
N TYR A 140 -1.19 25.64 -2.15
CA TYR A 140 -1.11 24.36 -1.45
C TYR A 140 -2.06 24.34 -0.24
N PRO A 141 -3.39 24.28 -0.48
CA PRO A 141 -4.40 24.30 0.58
C PRO A 141 -4.46 23.01 1.41
N ASN A 142 -3.88 21.91 0.92
CA ASN A 142 -3.97 20.57 1.53
C ASN A 142 -2.79 20.25 2.47
N GLY A 143 -1.80 21.14 2.60
CA GLY A 143 -0.73 21.03 3.60
C GLY A 143 0.69 21.11 3.02
N THR A 144 1.68 20.93 3.91
CA THR A 144 3.09 20.71 3.57
C THR A 144 3.50 19.29 4.01
N LEU A 145 4.15 18.54 3.11
CA LEU A 145 4.83 17.29 3.39
C LEU A 145 6.34 17.51 3.30
N TYR A 146 7.04 17.43 4.43
CA TYR A 146 8.50 17.30 4.42
C TYR A 146 8.83 15.83 4.19
N CYS A 147 9.73 15.52 3.27
CA CYS A 147 10.11 14.13 3.01
C CYS A 147 11.56 13.99 2.54
N SER A 148 12.10 12.78 2.65
CA SER A 148 13.43 12.44 2.16
C SER A 148 13.47 10.96 1.79
N ASP A 149 13.89 10.68 0.57
CA ASP A 149 14.22 9.34 0.09
C ASP A 149 15.74 9.24 -0.01
N PHE A 150 16.33 8.19 0.56
CA PHE A 150 17.78 8.12 0.69
C PHE A 150 18.34 6.72 0.55
N THR A 151 19.58 6.65 0.09
CA THR A 151 20.42 5.45 0.04
C THR A 151 21.80 5.77 0.62
N GLY A 152 22.52 4.76 1.08
CA GLY A 152 23.85 4.97 1.64
C GLY A 152 24.62 3.68 1.89
N GLN A 153 25.78 3.84 2.52
CA GLN A 153 26.68 2.75 2.93
C GLN A 153 27.15 3.00 4.35
N PHE A 154 27.06 2.00 5.22
CA PHE A 154 27.73 1.99 6.51
C PHE A 154 29.15 1.44 6.39
N THR A 155 30.04 1.90 7.26
CA THR A 155 31.31 1.23 7.52
C THR A 155 31.09 -0.11 8.20
N GLU A 156 32.07 -1.03 8.10
CA GLU A 156 32.13 -2.26 8.89
C GLU A 156 31.87 -2.02 10.40
N PRO A 157 31.09 -2.88 11.08
CA PRO A 157 30.76 -2.71 12.50
C PRO A 157 31.94 -3.09 13.41
N GLU A 158 32.39 -2.14 14.24
CA GLU A 158 33.36 -2.35 15.29
C GLU A 158 32.67 -2.77 16.60
N LYS A 159 33.04 -3.93 17.17
CA LYS A 159 32.53 -4.37 18.48
C LYS A 159 33.03 -3.44 19.60
N VAL A 160 32.11 -2.82 20.35
CA VAL A 160 32.40 -1.96 21.50
C VAL A 160 32.44 -2.80 22.79
N ASP A 161 31.41 -3.62 23.00
CA ASP A 161 31.27 -4.59 24.08
C ASP A 161 30.43 -5.79 23.61
N ASP A 162 30.03 -6.68 24.50
CA ASP A 162 29.30 -7.91 24.13
C ASP A 162 27.89 -7.65 23.56
N MET A 163 27.29 -6.49 23.83
CA MET A 163 25.93 -6.13 23.40
C MET A 163 25.87 -4.91 22.47
N THR A 164 27.01 -4.23 22.24
CA THR A 164 27.08 -2.97 21.50
C THR A 164 28.12 -3.01 20.37
N TYR A 165 27.69 -2.59 19.18
CA TYR A 165 28.54 -2.39 18.00
C TYR A 165 28.47 -0.94 17.55
N ARG A 166 29.50 -0.46 16.85
CA ARG A 166 29.62 0.92 16.39
C ARG A 166 30.09 0.99 14.95
N PHE A 167 29.47 1.85 14.16
CA PHE A 167 29.84 2.12 12.76
C PHE A 167 29.51 3.58 12.40
N GLN A 168 29.87 3.99 11.20
CA GLN A 168 29.63 5.33 10.67
C GLN A 168 28.91 5.25 9.33
N ILE A 169 28.26 6.33 8.91
CA ILE A 169 27.79 6.49 7.53
C ILE A 169 29.02 6.84 6.67
N GLU A 170 29.44 5.95 5.77
CA GLU A 170 30.50 6.22 4.79
C GLU A 170 30.01 7.17 3.70
N SER A 171 28.80 6.92 3.19
CA SER A 171 28.10 7.79 2.25
C SER A 171 26.59 7.74 2.45
N ILE A 172 25.92 8.86 2.14
CA ILE A 172 24.46 8.96 2.06
C ILE A 172 24.09 9.93 0.95
N ASP A 173 23.27 9.47 0.02
CA ASP A 173 22.71 10.25 -1.07
C ASP A 173 21.22 10.45 -0.85
N TYR A 174 20.78 11.70 -0.98
CA TYR A 174 19.40 12.13 -0.76
C TYR A 174 18.75 12.48 -2.09
N LEU A 175 17.71 11.74 -2.47
CA LEU A 175 17.00 11.93 -3.71
C LEU A 175 16.26 13.28 -3.71
N ARG A 176 16.42 14.07 -4.77
CA ARG A 176 15.76 15.38 -4.98
C ARG A 176 16.01 16.44 -3.89
N LYS A 177 17.00 16.25 -3.01
CA LYS A 177 17.25 17.14 -1.87
C LYS A 177 17.41 18.61 -2.27
N GLY A 178 16.60 19.46 -1.64
CA GLY A 178 16.55 20.91 -1.89
C GLY A 178 15.57 21.32 -2.99
N GLU A 179 14.84 20.38 -3.58
CA GLU A 179 13.68 20.67 -4.42
C GLU A 179 12.41 20.94 -3.59
N GLU A 180 11.53 21.75 -4.15
CA GLU A 180 10.17 21.98 -3.67
C GLU A 180 9.23 21.85 -4.88
N GLU A 181 8.09 21.17 -4.71
CA GLU A 181 7.04 21.09 -5.74
C GLU A 181 5.64 21.08 -5.11
N ILE A 182 4.64 21.53 -5.87
CA ILE A 182 3.23 21.47 -5.46
C ILE A 182 2.53 20.42 -6.31
N ARG A 183 1.98 19.39 -5.66
CA ARG A 183 1.20 18.31 -6.29
C ARG A 183 -0.04 18.05 -5.44
N TYR A 184 -1.20 17.87 -6.08
CA TYR A 184 -2.46 17.55 -5.39
C TYR A 184 -2.83 18.54 -4.26
N GLY A 185 -2.47 19.82 -4.44
CA GLY A 185 -2.67 20.87 -3.43
C GLY A 185 -1.78 20.75 -2.18
N VAL A 186 -0.77 19.88 -2.19
CA VAL A 186 0.23 19.71 -1.11
C VAL A 186 1.59 20.24 -1.60
N LEU A 187 2.31 20.95 -0.73
CA LEU A 187 3.70 21.33 -0.95
C LEU A 187 4.62 20.20 -0.48
N TYR A 188 5.38 19.60 -1.38
CA TYR A 188 6.42 18.61 -1.09
C TYR A 188 7.76 19.32 -0.94
N CYS A 189 8.41 19.13 0.20
CA CYS A 189 9.72 19.70 0.53
C CYS A 189 10.74 18.57 0.72
N TYR A 190 11.68 18.43 -0.22
CA TYR A 190 12.66 17.34 -0.22
C TYR A 190 13.92 17.70 0.59
N GLY A 191 14.18 16.97 1.68
CA GLY A 191 15.16 17.32 2.71
C GLY A 191 16.17 16.24 3.06
N ASP A 192 16.78 16.39 4.23
CA ASP A 192 17.58 15.36 4.90
C ASP A 192 16.68 14.36 5.65
N ALA A 193 17.24 13.19 6.04
CA ALA A 193 16.50 12.16 6.77
C ALA A 193 16.57 12.38 8.28
N TYR A 194 15.41 12.61 8.91
CA TYR A 194 15.39 12.92 10.34
C TYR A 194 15.89 11.76 11.20
N GLY A 195 16.82 12.04 12.11
CA GLY A 195 17.47 11.06 12.97
C GLY A 195 18.80 10.53 12.43
N LEU A 196 19.11 10.73 11.14
CA LEU A 196 20.41 10.40 10.54
C LEU A 196 21.28 11.64 10.24
N GLU A 197 20.75 12.87 10.41
CA GLU A 197 21.51 14.07 10.05
C GLU A 197 22.72 14.27 10.96
N GLY A 198 23.86 14.58 10.33
CA GLY A 198 25.09 14.88 11.07
C GLY A 198 25.58 13.74 11.97
N ALA A 199 25.18 12.50 11.69
CA ALA A 199 25.70 11.31 12.36
C ALA A 199 27.24 11.29 12.31
N GLU A 200 27.86 11.01 13.46
CA GLU A 200 29.30 10.77 13.56
C GLU A 200 29.50 9.27 13.82
N ASP A 201 29.37 8.85 15.07
CA ASP A 201 29.28 7.43 15.44
C ASP A 201 27.80 7.04 15.61
N LEU A 202 27.41 5.94 14.95
CA LEU A 202 26.17 5.21 15.19
C LEU A 202 26.45 4.01 16.08
N TYR A 203 25.53 3.73 17.01
CA TYR A 203 25.62 2.57 17.90
C TYR A 203 24.45 1.62 17.65
N LEU A 204 24.75 0.35 17.47
CA LEU A 204 23.76 -0.72 17.43
C LEU A 204 23.77 -1.49 18.75
N TYR A 205 22.62 -1.58 19.39
CA TYR A 205 22.39 -2.36 20.60
C TYR A 205 21.70 -3.68 20.24
N LEU A 206 22.26 -4.80 20.69
CA LEU A 206 21.67 -6.12 20.45
C LEU A 206 20.43 -6.37 21.34
N PRO A 207 19.48 -7.22 20.91
CA PRO A 207 18.47 -7.77 21.80
C PRO A 207 19.13 -8.41 23.04
N GLY A 208 18.59 -8.13 24.23
CA GLY A 208 19.20 -8.49 25.51
C GLY A 208 19.98 -7.35 26.20
N SER A 209 20.21 -6.21 25.54
CA SER A 209 20.96 -5.08 26.13
C SER A 209 20.29 -4.55 27.40
N GLU A 210 21.02 -4.39 28.51
CA GLU A 210 20.47 -3.87 29.77
C GLU A 210 19.92 -2.44 29.57
N ILE A 211 18.60 -2.29 29.65
CA ILE A 211 17.90 -1.03 29.35
C ILE A 211 18.43 0.10 30.26
N ALA A 212 18.65 -0.18 31.55
CA ALA A 212 19.15 0.81 32.50
C ALA A 212 20.56 1.36 32.17
N GLY A 213 21.34 0.64 31.35
CA GLY A 213 22.66 1.08 30.86
C GLY A 213 22.60 1.97 29.61
N LEU A 214 21.47 2.00 28.89
CA LEU A 214 21.35 2.69 27.60
C LEU A 214 21.19 4.22 27.76
N PRO A 215 21.71 5.03 26.81
CA PRO A 215 21.61 6.49 26.84
C PRO A 215 20.16 7.00 26.99
N GLU A 216 19.96 8.05 27.79
CA GLU A 216 18.64 8.65 28.01
C GLU A 216 18.03 9.19 26.71
N GLY A 217 18.85 9.75 25.81
CA GLY A 217 18.44 10.17 24.47
C GLY A 217 17.82 9.01 23.67
N TYR A 218 18.55 7.89 23.56
CA TYR A 218 18.05 6.66 22.92
C TYR A 218 16.73 6.18 23.54
N ARG A 219 16.73 5.93 24.85
CA ARG A 219 15.59 5.38 25.59
C ARG A 219 14.32 6.22 25.48
N SER A 220 14.46 7.55 25.36
CA SER A 220 13.34 8.47 25.26
C SER A 220 12.51 8.26 23.99
N TRP A 221 13.12 7.76 22.92
CA TRP A 221 12.43 7.46 21.66
C TRP A 221 11.81 6.08 21.64
N VAL A 222 12.51 5.07 22.17
CA VAL A 222 12.10 3.66 22.10
C VAL A 222 11.21 3.21 23.27
N GLY A 223 10.48 4.13 23.91
CA GLY A 223 9.49 3.85 24.96
C GLY A 223 10.02 3.69 26.39
N TYR A 224 11.34 3.59 26.60
CA TYR A 224 11.96 3.31 27.90
C TYR A 224 12.42 4.55 28.68
N TYR A 225 11.69 5.66 28.55
CA TYR A 225 12.08 6.95 29.16
C TYR A 225 12.04 6.90 30.71
N ASP A 226 11.01 6.28 31.29
CA ASP A 226 10.80 6.15 32.74
C ASP A 226 11.09 4.72 33.23
N LEU A 227 12.30 4.54 33.73
CA LEU A 227 12.78 3.27 34.29
C LEU A 227 12.06 2.86 35.58
N GLU A 228 11.34 3.77 36.28
CA GLU A 228 10.57 3.39 37.48
C GLU A 228 9.22 2.75 37.12
N SER A 229 8.76 2.89 35.87
CA SER A 229 7.52 2.28 35.35
C SER A 229 7.72 1.28 34.22
N THR A 230 8.98 0.99 33.86
CA THR A 230 9.34 -0.08 32.91
C THR A 230 9.38 -1.43 33.64
N GLU A 231 8.78 -2.49 33.06
CA GLU A 231 8.85 -3.86 33.61
C GLU A 231 10.00 -4.66 32.99
N GLU A 232 10.36 -4.34 31.75
CA GLU A 232 11.48 -4.89 30.99
C GLU A 232 12.83 -4.42 31.54
N THR A 233 13.79 -5.36 31.69
CA THR A 233 15.18 -5.04 32.06
C THR A 233 16.15 -5.08 30.89
N GLU A 234 15.75 -5.75 29.80
CA GLU A 234 16.57 -6.04 28.63
C GLU A 234 15.84 -5.63 27.35
N LEU A 235 16.56 -5.07 26.38
CA LEU A 235 16.01 -4.56 25.13
C LEU A 235 15.48 -5.72 24.26
N PRO A 236 14.20 -5.74 23.84
CA PRO A 236 13.63 -6.90 23.14
C PRO A 236 13.89 -6.92 21.62
N PHE A 237 14.59 -5.92 21.08
CA PHE A 237 14.86 -5.72 19.66
C PHE A 237 16.28 -5.15 19.43
N TYR A 238 16.75 -5.14 18.18
CA TYR A 238 17.95 -4.38 17.83
C TYR A 238 17.62 -2.90 17.88
N GLY A 239 18.43 -2.13 18.61
CA GLY A 239 18.36 -0.67 18.66
C GLY A 239 19.41 -0.03 17.78
N LEU A 240 19.09 1.05 17.09
CA LEU A 240 20.08 1.90 16.42
C LEU A 240 20.03 3.31 17.00
N TYR A 241 21.19 3.89 17.32
CA TYR A 241 21.28 5.19 17.97
C TYR A 241 22.28 6.11 17.27
N ASN A 242 21.78 7.25 16.80
CA ASN A 242 22.61 8.38 16.41
C ASN A 242 22.89 9.23 17.65
N GLU A 243 24.07 9.03 18.25
CA GLU A 243 24.48 9.76 19.46
C GLU A 243 24.52 11.28 19.23
N LYS A 244 24.84 11.73 18.01
CA LYS A 244 24.99 13.16 17.71
C LYS A 244 23.66 13.89 17.61
N ALA A 245 22.62 13.23 17.11
CA ALA A 245 21.26 13.76 17.04
C ALA A 245 20.42 13.43 18.29
N GLU A 246 20.94 12.59 19.20
CA GLU A 246 20.18 11.94 20.28
C GLU A 246 18.93 11.19 19.75
N ALA A 247 19.01 10.60 18.55
CA ALA A 247 17.89 9.95 17.86
C ALA A 247 17.98 8.41 17.95
N GLY A 248 16.92 7.78 18.46
CA GLY A 248 16.88 6.33 18.73
C GLY A 248 15.82 5.61 17.91
N PHE A 249 16.25 4.63 17.13
CA PHE A 249 15.42 3.75 16.30
C PHE A 249 15.21 2.42 17.02
N SER A 250 14.00 1.88 16.96
CA SER A 250 13.66 0.51 17.35
C SER A 250 13.49 -0.35 16.10
N SER A 251 13.99 -1.58 16.09
CA SER A 251 13.72 -2.52 15.00
C SER A 251 12.49 -3.41 15.21
N SER A 252 11.82 -3.73 14.11
CA SER A 252 10.79 -4.76 14.00
C SER A 252 11.11 -5.71 12.86
N THR A 253 10.60 -6.94 12.93
CA THR A 253 10.37 -7.74 11.72
C THR A 253 9.15 -7.12 11.02
N PRO A 254 9.27 -6.66 9.76
CA PRO A 254 8.17 -6.04 9.03
C PRO A 254 6.92 -6.93 8.98
N VAL A 255 5.73 -6.31 9.07
CA VAL A 255 4.43 -7.04 9.08
C VAL A 255 4.10 -7.65 7.70
N LYS A 256 4.73 -7.14 6.65
CA LYS A 256 4.86 -7.74 5.32
C LYS A 256 6.36 -7.85 5.06
N GLU A 257 6.84 -8.91 4.41
CA GLU A 257 8.25 -9.07 4.01
C GLU A 257 8.88 -7.73 3.57
N PRO A 258 10.06 -7.34 4.10
CA PRO A 258 10.71 -6.08 3.73
C PRO A 258 10.79 -5.99 2.21
N SER A 259 10.20 -4.94 1.65
CA SER A 259 10.13 -4.80 0.21
C SER A 259 11.52 -4.60 -0.35
N LEU A 260 12.06 -5.66 -0.97
CA LEU A 260 13.29 -5.63 -1.77
C LEU A 260 13.17 -4.70 -3.00
N ALA A 261 12.03 -4.03 -3.18
CA ALA A 261 11.85 -3.02 -4.21
C ALA A 261 12.82 -1.84 -3.98
N PRO A 262 13.55 -1.40 -5.02
CA PRO A 262 14.46 -0.27 -4.91
C PRO A 262 13.70 1.02 -4.55
N VAL A 263 14.42 2.01 -4.01
CA VAL A 263 13.84 3.28 -3.52
C VAL A 263 12.95 3.97 -4.57
N TRP A 264 13.33 3.93 -5.85
CA TRP A 264 12.55 4.51 -6.95
C TRP A 264 11.21 3.78 -7.20
N ALA A 265 11.13 2.47 -6.96
CA ALA A 265 9.89 1.71 -7.06
C ALA A 265 8.94 2.02 -5.87
N ARG A 266 9.50 2.21 -4.67
CA ARG A 266 8.76 2.75 -3.51
C ARG A 266 8.34 4.21 -3.69
N GLN A 267 9.07 5.01 -4.50
CA GLN A 267 8.63 6.35 -4.91
C GLN A 267 7.39 6.29 -5.81
N ILE A 268 7.34 5.33 -6.73
CA ILE A 268 6.15 5.06 -7.54
C ILE A 268 4.97 4.64 -6.65
N GLU A 269 5.18 3.79 -5.64
CA GLU A 269 4.14 3.43 -4.67
C GLU A 269 3.55 4.65 -3.95
N ARG A 270 4.40 5.56 -3.47
CA ARG A 270 3.94 6.80 -2.82
C ARG A 270 3.18 7.70 -3.78
N GLU A 271 3.60 7.79 -5.04
CA GLU A 271 2.90 8.56 -6.07
C GLU A 271 1.50 8.01 -6.35
N VAL A 272 1.37 6.69 -6.56
CA VAL A 272 0.07 6.01 -6.75
C VAL A 272 -0.83 6.26 -5.54
N SER A 273 -0.28 6.12 -4.32
CA SER A 273 -1.03 6.28 -3.07
C SER A 273 -1.52 7.72 -2.86
N ALA A 274 -0.69 8.72 -3.19
CA ALA A 274 -1.05 10.13 -3.11
C ALA A 274 -2.11 10.51 -4.16
N ALA A 275 -1.98 10.00 -5.39
CA ALA A 275 -2.95 10.19 -6.45
C ALA A 275 -4.30 9.56 -6.11
N GLN A 276 -4.30 8.33 -5.58
CA GLN A 276 -5.54 7.65 -5.13
C GLN A 276 -6.22 8.44 -4.01
N ALA A 277 -5.48 8.94 -3.01
CA ALA A 277 -6.06 9.70 -1.90
C ALA A 277 -6.71 11.03 -2.35
N GLU A 278 -6.12 11.75 -3.30
CA GLU A 278 -6.73 12.97 -3.85
C GLU A 278 -7.90 12.64 -4.81
N ALA A 279 -7.80 11.56 -5.60
CA ALA A 279 -8.89 11.08 -6.43
C ALA A 279 -10.11 10.70 -5.57
N ASP A 280 -9.93 9.94 -4.50
CA ASP A 280 -10.99 9.57 -3.54
C ASP A 280 -11.67 10.82 -2.94
N ARG A 281 -10.88 11.83 -2.57
CA ARG A 281 -11.38 13.12 -2.04
C ARG A 281 -12.25 13.85 -3.06
N LEU A 282 -11.78 13.93 -4.31
CA LEU A 282 -12.50 14.54 -5.41
C LEU A 282 -13.73 13.72 -5.83
N GLU A 283 -13.70 12.39 -5.72
CA GLU A 283 -14.85 11.52 -5.98
C GLU A 283 -15.94 11.69 -4.91
N GLU A 284 -15.58 11.87 -3.64
CA GLU A 284 -16.55 12.26 -2.60
C GLU A 284 -17.15 13.65 -2.90
N GLU A 285 -16.33 14.61 -3.37
CA GLU A 285 -16.81 15.93 -3.79
C GLU A 285 -17.78 15.84 -4.98
N LEU A 286 -17.44 15.03 -6.00
CA LEU A 286 -18.26 14.75 -7.18
C LEU A 286 -19.61 14.12 -6.83
N GLN A 287 -19.62 13.16 -5.89
CA GLN A 287 -20.85 12.51 -5.42
C GLN A 287 -21.80 13.48 -4.70
N ASN A 288 -21.27 14.54 -4.08
CA ASN A 288 -22.04 15.56 -3.39
C ASN A 288 -22.38 16.79 -4.26
N ALA A 289 -21.80 16.90 -5.46
CA ALA A 289 -21.99 18.01 -6.38
C ALA A 289 -23.43 18.07 -6.93
N ALA A 290 -24.06 19.25 -6.85
CA ALA A 290 -25.45 19.44 -7.26
C ALA A 290 -25.60 20.11 -8.65
N ALA A 291 -24.57 20.79 -9.15
CA ALA A 291 -24.60 21.44 -10.45
C ALA A 291 -23.72 20.72 -11.48
N GLN A 292 -24.19 20.67 -12.73
CA GLN A 292 -23.44 20.04 -13.83
C GLN A 292 -22.09 20.73 -14.11
N ALA A 293 -21.97 22.03 -13.83
CA ALA A 293 -20.70 22.75 -13.98
C ALA A 293 -19.66 22.19 -13.00
N ASP A 294 -20.01 22.11 -11.73
CA ASP A 294 -19.19 21.56 -10.66
C ASP A 294 -18.81 20.09 -10.95
N MET A 295 -19.77 19.25 -11.36
CA MET A 295 -19.49 17.85 -11.74
C MET A 295 -18.49 17.75 -12.91
N ASN A 296 -18.66 18.60 -13.95
CA ASN A 296 -17.73 18.64 -15.08
C ASN A 296 -16.33 19.10 -14.65
N GLU A 297 -16.23 20.08 -13.75
CA GLU A 297 -14.96 20.59 -13.24
C GLU A 297 -14.24 19.54 -12.38
N ILE A 298 -14.93 18.95 -11.39
CA ILE A 298 -14.37 17.94 -10.50
C ILE A 298 -13.93 16.68 -11.28
N SER A 299 -14.74 16.20 -12.23
CA SER A 299 -14.34 15.07 -13.08
C SER A 299 -13.09 15.35 -13.92
N GLY A 300 -12.90 16.61 -14.36
CA GLY A 300 -11.67 17.06 -15.01
C GLY A 300 -10.47 17.12 -14.07
N GLN A 301 -10.68 17.49 -12.79
CA GLN A 301 -9.65 17.45 -11.75
C GLN A 301 -9.23 16.01 -11.43
N ILE A 302 -10.18 15.06 -11.31
CA ILE A 302 -9.87 13.63 -11.09
C ILE A 302 -9.03 13.09 -12.26
N TYR A 303 -9.37 13.42 -13.51
CA TYR A 303 -8.53 13.05 -14.65
C TYR A 303 -7.12 13.65 -14.57
N ALA A 304 -7.01 14.94 -14.22
CA ALA A 304 -5.71 15.60 -14.08
C ALA A 304 -4.86 15.00 -12.95
N VAL A 305 -5.46 14.48 -11.86
CA VAL A 305 -4.73 13.75 -10.81
C VAL A 305 -4.05 12.52 -11.40
N TRP A 306 -4.81 11.66 -12.09
CA TRP A 306 -4.27 10.43 -12.67
C TRP A 306 -3.27 10.68 -13.81
N ASP A 307 -3.49 11.71 -14.64
CA ASP A 307 -2.56 12.07 -15.72
C ASP A 307 -1.23 12.61 -15.17
N ASN A 308 -1.25 13.42 -14.11
CA ASN A 308 -0.03 13.88 -13.42
C ASN A 308 0.74 12.73 -12.76
N ALA A 309 0.03 11.77 -12.14
CA ALA A 309 0.63 10.59 -11.55
C ALA A 309 1.30 9.72 -12.62
N LEU A 310 0.62 9.46 -13.75
CA LEU A 310 1.16 8.71 -14.89
C LEU A 310 2.45 9.36 -15.40
N ASN A 311 2.43 10.66 -15.67
CA ASN A 311 3.61 11.38 -16.17
C ASN A 311 4.77 11.38 -15.14
N THR A 312 4.48 11.48 -13.84
CA THR A 312 5.51 11.42 -12.78
C THR A 312 6.16 10.04 -12.74
N ILE A 313 5.36 8.97 -12.73
CA ILE A 313 5.83 7.58 -12.78
C ILE A 313 6.64 7.33 -14.05
N TRP A 314 6.20 7.87 -15.19
CA TRP A 314 6.90 7.77 -16.47
C TRP A 314 8.31 8.36 -16.46
N GLU A 315 8.54 9.50 -15.80
CA GLU A 315 9.90 10.05 -15.65
C GLU A 315 10.75 9.20 -14.68
N ILE A 316 10.20 8.73 -13.55
CA ILE A 316 10.93 7.82 -12.65
C ILE A 316 11.37 6.54 -13.39
N LEU A 317 10.49 5.97 -14.22
CA LEU A 317 10.80 4.79 -15.03
C LEU A 317 11.94 5.06 -16.03
N LYS A 318 11.92 6.18 -16.76
CA LYS A 318 13.02 6.56 -17.68
C LYS A 318 14.37 6.70 -17.00
N GLU A 319 14.39 7.17 -15.76
CA GLU A 319 15.64 7.41 -15.03
C GLU A 319 16.25 6.11 -14.49
N ASN A 320 15.44 5.07 -14.27
CA ASN A 320 15.85 3.88 -13.50
C ASN A 320 15.77 2.54 -14.26
N LYS A 321 14.95 2.39 -15.30
CA LYS A 321 14.93 1.20 -16.18
C LYS A 321 16.02 1.29 -17.25
N ASP A 322 16.40 0.13 -17.80
CA ASP A 322 17.34 0.05 -18.92
C ASP A 322 16.70 0.51 -20.26
N GLU A 323 17.56 0.79 -21.25
CA GLU A 323 17.17 1.36 -22.54
C GLU A 323 16.26 0.43 -23.36
N GLU A 324 16.43 -0.89 -23.29
CA GLU A 324 15.66 -1.88 -24.06
C GLU A 324 14.25 -2.06 -23.44
N SER A 325 14.17 -2.16 -22.12
CA SER A 325 12.90 -2.14 -21.38
C SER A 325 12.12 -0.85 -21.64
N MET A 326 12.80 0.31 -21.62
CA MET A 326 12.13 1.60 -21.86
C MET A 326 11.73 1.85 -23.32
N GLU A 327 12.47 1.33 -24.30
CA GLU A 327 12.03 1.38 -25.71
C GLU A 327 10.75 0.58 -25.90
N THR A 328 10.71 -0.66 -25.38
CA THR A 328 9.53 -1.55 -25.43
C THR A 328 8.32 -0.88 -24.76
N LEU A 329 8.48 -0.40 -23.51
CA LEU A 329 7.41 0.25 -22.76
C LEU A 329 6.93 1.54 -23.44
N THR A 330 7.80 2.25 -24.17
CA THR A 330 7.43 3.46 -24.94
C THR A 330 6.54 3.11 -26.15
N GLU A 331 6.72 1.95 -26.77
CA GLU A 331 5.83 1.49 -27.85
C GLU A 331 4.45 1.11 -27.31
N GLU A 332 4.40 0.38 -26.19
CA GLU A 332 3.17 0.07 -25.48
C GLU A 332 2.41 1.33 -25.05
N GLU A 333 3.09 2.29 -24.40
CA GLU A 333 2.49 3.53 -23.93
C GLU A 333 1.88 4.34 -25.08
N ARG A 334 2.58 4.44 -26.22
CA ARG A 334 2.05 5.09 -27.42
C ARG A 334 0.85 4.38 -28.02
N TYR A 335 0.76 3.05 -27.86
CA TYR A 335 -0.40 2.30 -28.31
C TYR A 335 -1.58 2.49 -27.36
N TRP A 336 -1.34 2.34 -26.05
CA TRP A 336 -2.30 2.63 -24.98
C TRP A 336 -2.91 4.02 -25.11
N ILE A 337 -2.10 5.08 -25.32
CA ILE A 337 -2.60 6.45 -25.55
C ILE A 337 -3.60 6.50 -26.72
N ARG A 338 -3.28 5.90 -27.88
CA ARG A 338 -4.21 5.90 -29.03
C ARG A 338 -5.55 5.25 -28.67
N ARG A 339 -5.50 4.11 -27.98
CA ARG A 339 -6.67 3.33 -27.60
C ARG A 339 -7.48 4.00 -26.49
N LYS A 340 -6.82 4.72 -25.56
CA LYS A 340 -7.47 5.62 -24.59
C LYS A 340 -8.29 6.68 -25.33
N GLU A 341 -7.67 7.46 -26.22
CA GLU A 341 -8.36 8.56 -26.92
C GLU A 341 -9.56 8.07 -27.74
N GLU A 342 -9.43 6.94 -28.43
CA GLU A 342 -10.54 6.29 -29.15
C GLU A 342 -11.68 5.90 -28.19
N THR A 343 -11.36 5.20 -27.09
CA THR A 343 -12.36 4.73 -26.09
C THR A 343 -13.06 5.90 -25.39
N VAL A 344 -12.32 6.98 -25.09
CA VAL A 344 -12.86 8.20 -24.48
C VAL A 344 -13.79 8.94 -25.45
N GLN A 345 -13.44 9.00 -26.74
CA GLN A 345 -14.30 9.56 -27.77
C GLN A 345 -15.59 8.74 -27.96
N GLU A 346 -15.50 7.42 -27.99
CA GLU A 346 -16.66 6.51 -28.08
C GLU A 346 -17.62 6.70 -26.89
N ALA A 347 -17.10 6.77 -25.66
CA ALA A 347 -17.91 7.03 -24.46
C ALA A 347 -18.66 8.38 -24.54
N GLY A 348 -18.03 9.41 -25.12
CA GLY A 348 -18.66 10.73 -25.30
C GLY A 348 -19.73 10.80 -26.39
N ALA A 349 -19.81 9.83 -27.31
CA ALA A 349 -20.59 9.94 -28.54
C ALA A 349 -22.12 10.03 -28.30
N GLU A 350 -22.65 9.33 -27.30
CA GLU A 350 -24.10 9.36 -26.99
C GLU A 350 -24.56 10.70 -26.40
N VAL A 351 -23.63 11.48 -25.85
CA VAL A 351 -23.88 12.77 -25.17
C VAL A 351 -23.23 13.96 -25.90
N GLU A 352 -22.81 13.77 -27.16
CA GLU A 352 -22.08 14.77 -27.95
C GLU A 352 -22.84 16.12 -28.02
N GLY A 353 -22.13 17.21 -27.71
CA GLY A 353 -22.70 18.56 -27.66
C GLY A 353 -23.61 18.85 -26.46
N GLY A 354 -23.86 17.88 -25.59
CA GLY A 354 -24.58 18.05 -24.32
C GLY A 354 -23.67 18.51 -23.17
N SER A 355 -24.27 19.06 -22.11
CA SER A 355 -23.53 19.50 -20.91
C SER A 355 -22.95 18.34 -20.09
N LEU A 356 -23.37 17.09 -20.35
CA LEU A 356 -22.82 15.87 -19.76
C LEU A 356 -21.53 15.41 -20.44
N TYR A 357 -21.21 15.90 -21.65
CA TYR A 357 -20.09 15.42 -22.45
C TYR A 357 -18.76 15.46 -21.66
N SER A 358 -18.44 16.60 -21.04
CA SER A 358 -17.22 16.77 -20.25
C SER A 358 -17.12 15.77 -19.09
N LEU A 359 -18.20 15.57 -18.33
CA LEU A 359 -18.24 14.58 -17.26
C LEU A 359 -17.96 13.17 -17.77
N VAL A 360 -18.65 12.74 -18.83
CA VAL A 360 -18.52 11.38 -19.38
C VAL A 360 -17.10 11.13 -19.91
N VAL A 361 -16.53 12.04 -20.71
CA VAL A 361 -15.19 11.85 -21.27
C VAL A 361 -14.10 11.95 -20.21
N SER A 362 -14.20 12.88 -19.25
CA SER A 362 -13.21 13.04 -18.18
C SER A 362 -13.25 11.86 -17.20
N SER A 363 -14.43 11.40 -16.78
CA SER A 363 -14.53 10.19 -15.95
C SER A 363 -14.01 8.94 -16.67
N LYS A 364 -14.24 8.78 -17.98
CA LYS A 364 -13.68 7.63 -18.70
C LYS A 364 -12.16 7.73 -18.87
N ALA A 365 -11.64 8.93 -19.12
CA ALA A 365 -10.20 9.16 -19.21
C ALA A 365 -9.51 8.92 -17.86
N ALA A 366 -10.12 9.34 -16.75
CA ALA A 366 -9.67 9.08 -15.38
C ALA A 366 -9.60 7.57 -15.08
N ASP A 367 -10.69 6.83 -15.33
CA ASP A 367 -10.75 5.36 -15.13
C ASP A 367 -9.60 4.62 -15.85
N LEU A 368 -9.41 4.92 -17.14
CA LEU A 368 -8.36 4.28 -17.93
C LEU A 368 -6.96 4.68 -17.46
N THR A 369 -6.75 5.95 -17.11
CA THR A 369 -5.44 6.48 -16.70
C THR A 369 -5.06 6.01 -15.29
N ARG A 370 -6.02 5.93 -14.36
CA ARG A 370 -5.88 5.25 -13.07
C ARG A 370 -5.38 3.83 -13.27
N LYS A 371 -6.04 3.06 -14.14
CA LYS A 371 -5.64 1.67 -14.39
C LYS A 371 -4.21 1.61 -14.92
N ARG A 372 -3.85 2.42 -15.92
CA ARG A 372 -2.47 2.51 -16.46
C ARG A 372 -1.42 2.90 -15.42
N VAL A 373 -1.74 3.79 -14.49
CA VAL A 373 -0.87 4.16 -13.35
C VAL A 373 -0.51 2.94 -12.50
N TYR A 374 -1.48 2.06 -12.20
CA TYR A 374 -1.21 0.81 -11.50
C TYR A 374 -0.49 -0.23 -12.37
N GLU A 375 -0.66 -0.21 -13.71
CA GLU A 375 0.16 -1.04 -14.61
C GLU A 375 1.63 -0.65 -14.52
N LEU A 376 1.94 0.64 -14.67
CA LEU A 376 3.30 1.15 -14.59
C LEU A 376 3.94 0.92 -13.21
N ALA A 377 3.13 0.90 -12.14
CA ALA A 377 3.58 0.53 -10.81
C ALA A 377 3.88 -0.97 -10.66
N ALA A 378 3.07 -1.86 -11.25
CA ALA A 378 3.37 -3.28 -11.31
C ALA A 378 4.64 -3.54 -12.13
N GLU A 379 4.77 -2.93 -13.32
CA GLU A 379 5.97 -3.01 -14.17
C GLU A 379 7.23 -2.44 -13.50
N ALA A 380 7.09 -1.60 -12.47
CA ALA A 380 8.18 -1.10 -11.64
C ALA A 380 8.63 -2.07 -10.53
N GLY A 381 7.86 -3.13 -10.25
CA GLY A 381 8.00 -3.92 -9.02
C GLY A 381 7.64 -3.12 -7.77
N ALA A 382 6.82 -2.07 -7.88
CA ALA A 382 6.36 -1.31 -6.71
C ALA A 382 5.44 -2.20 -5.85
N PRO A 383 5.57 -2.18 -4.51
CA PRO A 383 4.85 -3.10 -3.63
C PRO A 383 3.38 -2.69 -3.44
N MET A 384 2.60 -2.76 -4.51
CA MET A 384 1.17 -2.44 -4.51
C MET A 384 0.39 -3.38 -3.60
N ASP A 385 -0.33 -2.80 -2.63
CA ASP A 385 -1.38 -3.50 -1.91
C ASP A 385 -2.56 -3.81 -2.82
N THR A 386 -2.92 -2.88 -3.71
CA THR A 386 -4.11 -2.97 -4.55
C THR A 386 -3.80 -3.33 -5.99
N GLN A 387 -4.53 -4.32 -6.48
CA GLN A 387 -4.48 -4.79 -7.86
C GLN A 387 -5.83 -4.48 -8.54
N LEU A 388 -5.78 -3.92 -9.75
CA LEU A 388 -6.98 -3.44 -10.46
C LEU A 388 -7.49 -4.45 -11.48
N ILE A 389 -8.81 -4.53 -11.57
CA ILE A 389 -9.55 -5.41 -12.49
C ILE A 389 -10.16 -4.54 -13.61
N TYR A 390 -10.16 -5.06 -14.83
CA TYR A 390 -10.80 -4.41 -15.98
C TYR A 390 -12.20 -4.99 -16.22
N ASP A 391 -13.15 -4.14 -16.62
CA ASP A 391 -14.33 -4.63 -17.34
C ASP A 391 -13.89 -5.29 -18.65
N GLY A 392 -14.54 -6.38 -19.05
CA GLY A 392 -14.22 -7.03 -20.31
C GLY A 392 -14.59 -8.51 -20.38
N ARG A 393 -14.29 -9.09 -21.53
CA ARG A 393 -14.44 -10.53 -21.81
C ARG A 393 -13.10 -11.19 -21.53
N TYR A 394 -13.07 -12.09 -20.57
CA TYR A 394 -11.92 -12.90 -20.24
C TYR A 394 -12.15 -14.32 -20.78
N PHE A 395 -11.32 -14.80 -21.70
CA PHE A 395 -11.46 -16.13 -22.29
C PHE A 395 -10.38 -17.08 -21.76
N ASP A 396 -10.74 -18.35 -21.63
CA ASP A 396 -9.83 -19.47 -21.36
C ASP A 396 -8.67 -19.50 -22.38
N GLU A 397 -7.44 -19.22 -21.95
CA GLU A 397 -6.29 -19.00 -22.84
C GLU A 397 -6.01 -20.19 -23.78
N SER A 398 -6.43 -21.39 -23.40
CA SER A 398 -6.24 -22.61 -24.19
C SER A 398 -6.95 -22.54 -25.55
N ILE A 399 -7.97 -21.68 -25.70
CA ILE A 399 -8.64 -21.44 -26.99
C ILE A 399 -7.71 -20.76 -28.01
N TYR A 400 -6.68 -20.04 -27.56
CA TYR A 400 -5.74 -19.35 -28.45
C TYR A 400 -5.03 -20.33 -29.40
N LEU A 401 -4.73 -21.55 -28.93
CA LEU A 401 -4.15 -22.64 -29.73
C LEU A 401 -5.03 -23.05 -30.93
N TYR A 402 -6.35 -22.89 -30.82
CA TYR A 402 -7.26 -23.06 -31.95
C TYR A 402 -7.24 -21.85 -32.89
N TRP A 403 -7.27 -20.62 -32.36
CA TRP A 403 -7.22 -19.40 -33.17
C TRP A 403 -5.92 -19.25 -33.97
N VAL A 404 -4.76 -19.67 -33.43
CA VAL A 404 -3.49 -19.73 -34.19
C VAL A 404 -3.35 -20.96 -35.10
N GLY A 405 -4.35 -21.87 -35.10
CA GLY A 405 -4.40 -23.02 -35.99
C GLY A 405 -3.53 -24.21 -35.62
N GLU A 406 -3.04 -24.29 -34.37
CA GLU A 406 -2.37 -25.50 -33.85
C GLU A 406 -3.38 -26.63 -33.57
N ILE A 407 -4.62 -26.28 -33.24
CA ILE A 407 -5.77 -27.20 -33.20
C ILE A 407 -6.57 -27.03 -34.50
N THR A 408 -6.83 -28.13 -35.23
CA THR A 408 -7.48 -28.08 -36.55
C THR A 408 -8.88 -28.69 -36.61
N ASP A 409 -9.39 -29.22 -35.49
CA ASP A 409 -10.75 -29.75 -35.36
C ASP A 409 -11.34 -29.25 -34.04
N ALA A 410 -12.22 -28.26 -34.13
CA ALA A 410 -12.89 -27.61 -33.01
C ALA A 410 -14.38 -27.96 -32.91
N SER A 411 -14.85 -28.94 -33.70
CA SER A 411 -16.27 -29.28 -33.85
C SER A 411 -16.95 -29.79 -32.58
N LEU A 412 -16.16 -30.11 -31.54
CA LEU A 412 -16.60 -30.48 -30.19
C LEU A 412 -15.86 -29.69 -29.09
N LEU A 413 -15.09 -28.66 -29.45
CA LEU A 413 -14.34 -27.85 -28.49
C LEU A 413 -15.26 -26.76 -27.92
N THR A 414 -15.47 -26.80 -26.61
CA THR A 414 -16.07 -25.69 -25.86
C THR A 414 -15.04 -25.04 -24.95
N TYR A 415 -15.20 -23.74 -24.72
CA TYR A 415 -14.37 -22.97 -23.80
C TYR A 415 -15.25 -22.09 -22.90
N CYS A 416 -14.68 -21.59 -21.81
CA CYS A 416 -15.38 -20.68 -20.92
C CYS A 416 -14.97 -19.23 -21.23
N GLU A 417 -15.96 -18.36 -21.35
CA GLU A 417 -15.78 -16.91 -21.32
C GLU A 417 -16.36 -16.37 -20.00
N ILE A 418 -15.59 -15.55 -19.30
CA ILE A 418 -16.00 -14.83 -18.10
C ILE A 418 -16.10 -13.35 -18.45
N LEU A 419 -17.31 -12.82 -18.47
CA LEU A 419 -17.58 -11.42 -18.80
C LEU A 419 -17.76 -10.61 -17.52
N ILE A 420 -16.72 -9.87 -17.16
CA ILE A 420 -16.66 -8.95 -16.01
C ILE A 420 -17.25 -7.59 -16.42
N ARG A 421 -18.10 -7.04 -15.55
CA ARG A 421 -18.76 -5.73 -15.70
C ARG A 421 -18.91 -5.05 -14.35
N ASN A 422 -19.21 -3.75 -14.38
CA ASN A 422 -19.55 -2.95 -13.19
C ASN A 422 -18.46 -3.05 -12.11
N VAL A 423 -17.17 -3.10 -12.51
CA VAL A 423 -16.05 -3.13 -11.57
C VAL A 423 -16.08 -1.88 -10.67
N THR A 424 -15.91 -2.12 -9.37
CA THR A 424 -15.74 -1.13 -8.31
C THR A 424 -14.60 -1.60 -7.41
N ASP A 425 -14.09 -0.74 -6.52
CA ASP A 425 -12.98 -1.10 -5.60
C ASP A 425 -13.34 -2.20 -4.57
N THR A 426 -14.59 -2.69 -4.54
CA THR A 426 -15.07 -3.69 -3.58
C THR A 426 -15.80 -4.89 -4.21
N SER A 427 -16.12 -4.83 -5.51
CA SER A 427 -16.88 -5.88 -6.19
C SER A 427 -16.95 -5.66 -7.70
N PHE A 428 -17.24 -6.73 -8.43
CA PHE A 428 -17.64 -6.70 -9.83
C PHE A 428 -18.75 -7.71 -10.11
N ASP A 429 -19.57 -7.44 -11.11
CA ASP A 429 -20.52 -8.41 -11.65
C ASP A 429 -19.82 -9.29 -12.69
N PHE A 430 -20.13 -10.57 -12.74
CA PHE A 430 -19.60 -11.50 -13.72
C PHE A 430 -20.68 -12.39 -14.34
N THR A 431 -20.44 -12.81 -15.58
CA THR A 431 -21.23 -13.81 -16.31
C THR A 431 -20.29 -14.85 -16.88
N VAL A 432 -20.54 -16.13 -16.63
CA VAL A 432 -19.80 -17.25 -17.25
C VAL A 432 -20.64 -17.82 -18.39
N ASN A 433 -20.07 -17.83 -19.58
CA ASN A 433 -20.63 -18.46 -20.78
C ASN A 433 -19.82 -19.72 -21.13
N GLU A 434 -20.48 -20.80 -21.56
CA GLU A 434 -19.82 -21.96 -22.17
C GLU A 434 -20.03 -21.91 -23.68
N LEU A 435 -19.02 -21.47 -24.43
CA LEU A 435 -19.11 -21.14 -25.84
C LEU A 435 -18.53 -22.25 -26.71
N ALA A 436 -19.11 -22.48 -27.88
CA ALA A 436 -18.55 -23.36 -28.91
C ALA A 436 -17.46 -22.63 -29.71
N ALA A 437 -16.28 -23.23 -29.82
CA ALA A 437 -15.09 -22.64 -30.42
C ALA A 437 -15.25 -22.24 -31.91
N GLU A 438 -16.17 -22.86 -32.66
CA GLU A 438 -16.40 -22.52 -34.07
C GLU A 438 -17.31 -21.30 -34.28
N THR A 439 -18.09 -20.90 -33.28
CA THR A 439 -19.18 -19.90 -33.44
C THR A 439 -19.17 -18.78 -32.40
N ASP A 440 -18.40 -18.90 -31.32
CA ASP A 440 -18.41 -18.02 -30.14
C ASP A 440 -19.83 -17.83 -29.55
N GLU A 441 -20.68 -18.85 -29.73
CA GLU A 441 -22.07 -18.90 -29.25
C GLU A 441 -22.25 -20.03 -28.25
N GLY A 442 -23.07 -19.80 -27.22
CA GLY A 442 -23.37 -20.78 -26.18
C GLY A 442 -24.21 -20.18 -25.05
N PRO A 443 -24.65 -21.00 -24.07
CA PRO A 443 -25.44 -20.54 -22.94
C PRO A 443 -24.59 -19.78 -21.91
N GLU A 444 -25.22 -18.78 -21.28
CA GLU A 444 -24.87 -18.36 -19.92
C GLU A 444 -25.11 -19.54 -18.97
N ILE A 445 -24.10 -19.89 -18.16
CA ILE A 445 -24.14 -21.01 -17.21
C ILE A 445 -24.03 -20.58 -15.75
N LEU A 446 -23.55 -19.36 -15.49
CA LEU A 446 -23.50 -18.76 -14.15
C LEU A 446 -23.47 -17.24 -14.26
N SER A 447 -24.12 -16.54 -13.33
CA SER A 447 -23.93 -15.10 -13.12
C SER A 447 -23.97 -14.75 -11.64
N GLY A 448 -23.25 -13.70 -11.26
CA GLY A 448 -23.15 -13.28 -9.86
C GLY A 448 -22.37 -11.99 -9.68
N THR A 449 -22.20 -11.59 -8.42
CA THR A 449 -21.34 -10.47 -8.02
C THR A 449 -20.25 -11.02 -7.13
N ALA A 450 -18.99 -10.93 -7.57
CA ALA A 450 -17.84 -11.27 -6.76
C ALA A 450 -17.44 -10.06 -5.89
N ARG A 451 -17.00 -10.31 -4.66
CA ARG A 451 -16.51 -9.28 -3.73
C ARG A 451 -15.00 -9.31 -3.67
N ILE A 452 -14.36 -8.18 -3.91
CA ILE A 452 -12.91 -8.03 -3.86
C ILE A 452 -12.45 -8.17 -2.40
N GLN A 453 -11.38 -8.94 -2.20
CA GLN A 453 -10.75 -9.28 -0.93
C GLN A 453 -9.23 -9.26 -1.08
N ASP A 454 -8.49 -9.51 0.00
CA ASP A 454 -7.02 -9.59 0.01
C ASP A 454 -6.35 -8.40 -0.69
N ASN A 455 -6.86 -7.21 -0.33
CA ASN A 455 -6.52 -5.90 -0.90
C ASN A 455 -6.68 -5.76 -2.43
N GLY A 456 -7.38 -6.66 -3.14
CA GLY A 456 -7.46 -6.63 -4.60
C GLY A 456 -6.84 -7.85 -5.28
N LYS A 457 -6.10 -8.67 -4.54
CA LYS A 457 -5.43 -9.88 -5.07
C LYS A 457 -6.39 -11.05 -5.28
N ALA A 458 -7.55 -11.03 -4.64
CA ALA A 458 -8.59 -12.01 -4.85
C ALA A 458 -9.99 -11.39 -4.90
N ALA A 459 -10.97 -12.12 -5.45
CA ALA A 459 -12.38 -11.84 -5.25
C ALA A 459 -13.17 -13.12 -5.05
N VAL A 460 -14.21 -13.07 -4.21
CA VAL A 460 -15.00 -14.25 -3.85
C VAL A 460 -16.46 -14.05 -4.21
N TYR A 461 -17.04 -15.05 -4.86
CA TYR A 461 -18.48 -15.20 -5.07
C TYR A 461 -19.00 -16.38 -4.24
N GLU A 462 -19.94 -16.11 -3.33
CA GLU A 462 -20.62 -17.13 -2.53
C GLU A 462 -21.92 -17.55 -3.24
N GLY A 463 -21.89 -18.68 -3.95
CA GLY A 463 -23.06 -19.31 -4.57
C GLY A 463 -23.78 -20.29 -3.63
N GLU A 464 -24.95 -20.80 -4.06
CA GLU A 464 -25.71 -21.79 -3.28
C GLU A 464 -25.09 -23.19 -3.28
N GLU A 465 -24.41 -23.58 -4.37
CA GLU A 465 -23.81 -24.92 -4.55
C GLU A 465 -22.28 -24.93 -4.41
N PHE A 466 -21.62 -23.82 -4.70
CA PHE A 466 -20.16 -23.66 -4.65
C PHE A 466 -19.77 -22.19 -4.42
N THR A 467 -18.56 -21.99 -3.90
CA THR A 467 -17.90 -20.68 -3.80
C THR A 467 -16.89 -20.59 -4.92
N LEU A 468 -16.88 -19.48 -5.68
CA LEU A 468 -15.77 -19.19 -6.61
C LEU A 468 -14.78 -18.23 -5.97
N THR A 469 -13.50 -18.52 -6.10
CA THR A 469 -12.41 -17.59 -5.80
C THR A 469 -11.69 -17.23 -7.09
N PHE A 470 -11.75 -15.96 -7.47
CA PHE A 470 -10.97 -15.38 -8.55
C PHE A 470 -9.63 -14.94 -7.97
N HIS A 471 -8.53 -15.45 -8.49
CA HIS A 471 -7.18 -15.09 -8.05
C HIS A 471 -6.50 -14.22 -9.11
N PHE A 472 -6.22 -12.98 -8.74
CA PHE A 472 -5.56 -12.00 -9.59
C PHE A 472 -4.04 -12.07 -9.44
N GLU A 473 -3.47 -13.23 -9.10
CA GLU A 473 -2.01 -13.37 -9.02
C GLU A 473 -1.39 -13.15 -10.40
N SER A 474 -0.57 -12.11 -10.45
CA SER A 474 0.46 -11.94 -11.47
C SER A 474 1.81 -11.91 -10.76
N ALA A 475 2.83 -12.46 -11.40
CA ALA A 475 4.21 -12.27 -10.95
C ALA A 475 4.51 -10.74 -10.92
N PRO A 476 5.40 -10.26 -10.05
CA PRO A 476 5.71 -8.82 -9.92
C PRO A 476 6.30 -8.17 -11.19
N GLU A 477 6.48 -8.95 -12.26
CA GLU A 477 6.95 -8.55 -13.58
C GLU A 477 5.88 -8.69 -14.69
N VAL A 478 4.60 -8.86 -14.32
CA VAL A 478 3.46 -8.91 -15.26
C VAL A 478 2.25 -8.20 -14.65
N PHE A 479 1.63 -7.27 -15.39
CA PHE A 479 0.29 -6.76 -15.04
C PHE A 479 -0.79 -7.87 -15.17
N PRO A 480 -1.91 -7.90 -14.39
CA PRO A 480 -3.02 -8.87 -14.53
C PRO A 480 -3.79 -8.72 -15.85
N LYS A 481 -3.14 -9.15 -16.93
CA LYS A 481 -3.71 -9.48 -18.24
C LYS A 481 -4.58 -10.75 -18.14
N TYR A 482 -4.42 -11.50 -17.04
CA TYR A 482 -5.12 -12.74 -16.73
C TYR A 482 -5.46 -12.91 -15.24
N PHE A 483 -6.35 -13.85 -14.95
CA PHE A 483 -6.59 -14.41 -13.63
C PHE A 483 -6.87 -15.92 -13.70
N THR A 484 -6.80 -16.62 -12.58
CA THR A 484 -7.28 -18.00 -12.43
C THR A 484 -8.56 -18.03 -11.57
N VAL A 485 -9.32 -19.12 -11.63
CA VAL A 485 -10.53 -19.30 -10.81
C VAL A 485 -10.53 -20.67 -10.16
N GLU A 486 -10.80 -20.70 -8.87
CA GLU A 486 -10.96 -21.92 -8.06
C GLU A 486 -12.39 -22.09 -7.55
N GLY A 487 -12.74 -23.32 -7.16
CA GLY A 487 -14.03 -23.68 -6.55
C GLY A 487 -15.05 -24.28 -7.52
N TRP A 488 -14.68 -24.51 -8.79
CA TRP A 488 -15.54 -25.19 -9.76
C TRP A 488 -14.75 -25.84 -10.91
N ASP A 489 -14.88 -27.17 -11.06
CA ASP A 489 -14.23 -28.01 -12.09
C ASP A 489 -14.27 -27.45 -13.54
N LYS A 490 -15.26 -26.61 -13.89
CA LYS A 490 -15.35 -26.01 -15.24
C LYS A 490 -14.36 -24.88 -15.48
N LEU A 491 -13.96 -24.19 -14.41
CA LEU A 491 -13.07 -23.02 -14.44
C LEU A 491 -11.68 -23.30 -13.85
N GLU A 492 -11.56 -24.30 -12.98
CA GLU A 492 -10.30 -24.69 -12.35
C GLU A 492 -9.21 -25.12 -13.34
N GLY A 493 -7.96 -24.83 -12.98
CA GLY A 493 -6.78 -25.22 -13.76
C GLY A 493 -6.60 -24.44 -15.07
N LYS A 494 -7.26 -23.29 -15.22
CA LYS A 494 -7.26 -22.46 -16.42
C LYS A 494 -6.90 -21.01 -16.11
N THR A 495 -6.31 -20.37 -17.11
CA THR A 495 -5.98 -18.94 -17.13
C THR A 495 -6.98 -18.22 -18.02
N TYR A 496 -7.49 -17.07 -17.56
CA TYR A 496 -8.52 -16.29 -18.25
C TYR A 496 -7.98 -14.93 -18.67
N MET A 497 -7.86 -14.65 -19.97
CA MET A 497 -7.20 -13.45 -20.53
C MET A 497 -8.20 -12.42 -21.11
N ASN A 498 -7.99 -11.12 -20.87
CA ASN A 498 -8.83 -10.03 -21.40
C ASN A 498 -8.15 -9.24 -22.53
N ASN A 499 -8.53 -9.53 -23.79
CA ASN A 499 -8.06 -8.83 -24.98
C ASN A 499 -8.73 -7.46 -25.24
N ASN A 500 -9.56 -6.94 -24.34
CA ASN A 500 -10.16 -5.59 -24.47
C ASN A 500 -9.50 -4.55 -23.56
N ILE A 501 -8.42 -4.90 -22.86
CA ILE A 501 -7.60 -3.94 -22.12
C ILE A 501 -6.87 -3.07 -23.16
N PRO A 502 -7.08 -1.74 -23.21
CA PRO A 502 -6.41 -0.86 -24.16
C PRO A 502 -4.89 -1.00 -24.07
N GLY A 503 -4.20 -1.21 -25.19
CA GLY A 503 -2.75 -1.40 -25.23
C GLY A 503 -2.30 -2.86 -25.07
N HIS A 504 -3.17 -3.75 -24.58
CA HIS A 504 -2.86 -5.17 -24.31
C HIS A 504 -3.76 -6.12 -25.12
N GLU A 505 -4.34 -5.65 -26.22
CA GLU A 505 -5.13 -6.47 -27.13
C GLU A 505 -4.25 -7.48 -27.88
N SER A 506 -4.37 -8.78 -27.58
CA SER A 506 -3.65 -9.83 -28.34
C SER A 506 -4.15 -9.90 -29.79
N GLY A 507 -3.21 -9.83 -30.74
CA GLY A 507 -3.48 -9.83 -32.19
C GLY A 507 -3.75 -11.19 -32.82
#